data_AF-A0A7S0QGJ7-F1
#
_entry.id   AF-A0A7S0QGJ7-F1
#
_cell.length_a   1.000
_cell.length_b   1.000
_cell.length_c   1.000
_cell.angle_alpha   90.00
_cell.angle_beta   90.00
_cell.angle_gamma   90.00
#
_symmetry.space_group_name_H-M   'P 1'
#
loop_
_entity.id
_entity.type
_entity.pdbx_description
1 polymer ?
#
loop_
_entity_poly.entity_id
_entity_poly.type
_entity_poly.pdbx_seq_one_letter_code
_entity_poly.pdbx_strand_id
1 'polypeptide(L)'
;MSKKGIDYSKWDKIDDSDDEKEPPPSEMAPKGVDSKSEKGLSEMTKEMLLKDHPELAAQAGLVQQTKASKKDKKRKQYHHEGQLVYEWDQSLDEVNLYIDPPPGLSASQFDIEIKSDHLMVGIKGNRERYLNHNLWGRAKHSESFWTVEDGELHITLTKLDKAKAWDAALAGHEPLDPLTATEVRKEIMLERFQEEHPGFNFDGATFNGQIPDPSKFMGGYSYK
;
A
#
# COMPACT_ATOMS: atom_id res chain seq x y z
N MET A 1 6.99 -0.39 -34.25
CA MET A 1 6.05 -1.33 -33.63
C MET A 1 5.28 -0.54 -32.57
N SER A 2 4.02 -0.16 -32.85
CA SER A 2 3.21 0.62 -31.91
C SER A 2 2.93 -0.19 -30.66
N LYS A 3 3.37 0.33 -29.49
CA LYS A 3 2.94 -0.19 -28.19
C LYS A 3 1.43 0.06 -28.11
N LYS A 4 0.61 -1.00 -28.09
CA LYS A 4 -0.80 -0.87 -27.70
C LYS A 4 -0.82 -0.24 -26.31
N GLY A 5 -1.46 0.92 -26.18
CA GLY A 5 -1.73 1.50 -24.86
C GLY A 5 -2.57 0.53 -24.02
N ILE A 6 -2.31 0.50 -22.72
CA ILE A 6 -3.14 -0.25 -21.77
C ILE A 6 -4.40 0.58 -21.57
N ASP A 7 -5.56 -0.01 -21.85
CA ASP A 7 -6.87 0.62 -21.67
C ASP A 7 -7.38 0.32 -20.26
N TYR A 8 -7.25 1.30 -19.36
CA TYR A 8 -7.65 1.17 -17.96
C TYR A 8 -9.18 1.20 -17.78
N SER A 9 -9.93 1.75 -18.74
CA SER A 9 -11.40 1.88 -18.67
C SER A 9 -12.16 0.55 -18.82
N LYS A 10 -11.44 -0.55 -19.07
CA LYS A 10 -12.01 -1.90 -19.09
C LYS A 10 -12.13 -2.53 -17.71
N TRP A 11 -11.46 -1.95 -16.71
CA TRP A 11 -11.62 -2.35 -15.32
C TRP A 11 -13.07 -2.17 -14.86
N ASP A 12 -13.69 -1.04 -15.23
CA ASP A 12 -15.08 -0.71 -14.88
C ASP A 12 -16.14 -1.52 -15.65
N LYS A 13 -15.73 -2.29 -16.66
CA LYS A 13 -16.63 -2.99 -17.60
C LYS A 13 -16.57 -4.50 -17.46
N ILE A 14 -16.20 -5.00 -16.30
CA ILE A 14 -16.33 -6.43 -15.99
C ILE A 14 -17.82 -6.69 -15.73
N ASP A 15 -18.53 -6.90 -16.84
CA ASP A 15 -19.95 -7.23 -16.89
C ASP A 15 -20.14 -8.67 -16.42
N ASP A 16 -20.81 -8.82 -15.28
CA ASP A 16 -21.24 -10.07 -14.68
C ASP A 16 -22.47 -10.59 -15.46
N SER A 17 -22.21 -11.20 -16.62
CA SER A 17 -23.24 -11.82 -17.45
C SER A 17 -23.04 -13.34 -17.54
N ASP A 18 -24.13 -14.04 -17.18
CA ASP A 18 -24.46 -15.49 -17.22
C ASP A 18 -23.92 -16.43 -16.12
N ASP A 19 -24.70 -16.64 -15.04
CA ASP A 19 -25.66 -17.77 -14.97
C ASP A 19 -26.64 -17.59 -13.78
N GLU A 20 -27.95 -17.65 -14.07
CA GLU A 20 -29.04 -17.51 -13.11
C GLU A 20 -29.08 -18.62 -12.03
N LYS A 21 -29.48 -18.25 -10.80
CA LYS A 21 -30.62 -18.90 -10.09
C LYS A 21 -30.92 -18.18 -8.77
N GLU A 22 -32.02 -17.45 -8.76
CA GLU A 22 -32.71 -17.07 -7.52
C GLU A 22 -33.26 -18.33 -6.81
N PRO A 23 -33.18 -18.41 -5.47
CA PRO A 23 -34.09 -19.24 -4.70
C PRO A 23 -35.26 -18.41 -4.11
N PRO A 24 -36.44 -19.04 -3.91
CA PRO A 24 -37.73 -18.37 -3.66
C PRO A 24 -37.92 -17.89 -2.20
N PRO A 25 -38.95 -17.08 -1.90
CA PRO A 25 -39.19 -16.51 -0.58
C PRO A 25 -39.85 -17.54 0.36
N SER A 26 -39.37 -17.66 1.59
CA SER A 26 -40.06 -18.40 2.67
C SER A 26 -40.30 -17.52 3.89
N GLU A 27 -41.58 -17.28 4.17
CA GLU A 27 -42.13 -16.55 5.30
C GLU A 27 -42.25 -17.42 6.56
N MET A 28 -42.25 -16.74 7.72
CA MET A 28 -42.83 -17.11 9.04
C MET A 28 -41.89 -17.61 10.16
N ALA A 29 -41.79 -16.76 11.19
CA ALA A 29 -41.29 -17.04 12.54
C ALA A 29 -42.26 -17.94 13.35
N PRO A 30 -41.89 -18.45 14.56
CA PRO A 30 -42.00 -17.60 15.76
C PRO A 30 -40.95 -17.80 16.88
N LYS A 31 -40.97 -16.78 17.76
CA LYS A 31 -40.34 -16.47 19.06
C LYS A 31 -39.90 -17.61 20.01
N GLY A 32 -38.83 -17.32 20.78
CA GLY A 32 -38.58 -17.93 22.11
C GLY A 32 -37.25 -17.57 22.82
N VAL A 33 -37.21 -16.43 23.53
CA VAL A 33 -36.69 -16.17 24.90
C VAL A 33 -35.27 -16.64 25.36
N ASP A 34 -34.46 -15.62 25.73
CA ASP A 34 -33.44 -15.46 26.79
C ASP A 34 -32.37 -16.54 27.09
N SER A 35 -31.07 -16.19 26.98
CA SER A 35 -30.27 -15.69 28.12
C SER A 35 -28.74 -15.65 27.90
N LYS A 36 -28.17 -14.51 28.31
CA LYS A 36 -26.86 -14.26 28.97
C LYS A 36 -25.50 -14.54 28.27
N SER A 37 -24.79 -13.42 28.15
CA SER A 37 -23.41 -13.13 28.61
C SER A 37 -22.22 -13.58 27.76
N GLU A 38 -21.62 -12.60 27.06
CA GLU A 38 -20.16 -12.51 26.88
C GLU A 38 -19.68 -11.10 27.23
N LYS A 39 -18.80 -11.05 28.22
CA LYS A 39 -18.18 -9.85 28.77
C LYS A 39 -17.10 -9.37 27.82
N GLY A 40 -17.12 -8.07 27.51
CA GLY A 40 -16.02 -7.36 26.88
C GLY A 40 -14.74 -7.46 27.71
N LEU A 41 -13.64 -7.74 27.02
CA LEU A 41 -12.28 -7.62 27.54
C LEU A 41 -11.91 -6.14 27.59
N SER A 42 -11.52 -5.64 28.77
CA SER A 42 -11.07 -4.25 28.95
C SER A 42 -9.64 -4.05 28.40
N GLU A 43 -9.38 -2.88 27.83
CA GLU A 43 -8.10 -2.45 27.24
C GLU A 43 -6.87 -2.71 28.13
N MET A 44 -7.03 -2.63 29.46
CA MET A 44 -5.96 -2.92 30.43
C MET A 44 -5.40 -4.35 30.31
N THR A 45 -6.23 -5.32 29.91
CA THR A 45 -5.78 -6.72 29.74
C THR A 45 -4.92 -6.91 28.49
N LYS A 46 -5.16 -6.11 27.44
CA LYS A 46 -4.32 -6.12 26.22
C LYS A 46 -2.95 -5.48 26.48
N GLU A 47 -2.90 -4.42 27.29
CA GLU A 47 -1.62 -3.78 27.66
C GLU A 47 -0.75 -4.69 28.55
N MET A 48 -1.36 -5.43 29.48
CA MET A 48 -0.62 -6.35 30.35
C MET A 48 -0.06 -7.56 29.58
N LEU A 49 -0.83 -8.13 28.65
CA LEU A 49 -0.39 -9.25 27.80
C LEU A 49 0.79 -8.89 26.89
N LEU A 50 0.88 -7.63 26.45
CA LEU A 50 1.96 -7.16 25.59
C LEU A 50 3.26 -6.89 26.37
N LYS A 51 3.17 -6.68 27.69
CA LYS A 51 4.30 -6.31 28.54
C LYS A 51 5.09 -7.51 29.05
N ASP A 52 4.42 -8.64 29.27
CA ASP A 52 5.04 -9.83 29.90
C ASP A 52 5.61 -10.85 28.89
N HIS A 53 5.19 -10.83 27.62
CA HIS A 53 5.68 -11.79 26.61
C HIS A 53 5.96 -11.15 25.23
N PRO A 54 6.96 -10.25 25.11
CA PRO A 54 7.33 -9.62 23.83
C PRO A 54 7.87 -10.62 22.79
N GLU A 55 8.37 -11.78 23.23
CA GLU A 55 9.06 -12.76 22.39
C GLU A 55 8.10 -13.62 21.53
N LEU A 56 6.89 -13.91 22.03
CA LEU A 56 5.86 -14.62 21.23
C LEU A 56 5.24 -13.72 20.15
N ALA A 57 5.20 -12.40 20.36
CA ALA A 57 4.75 -11.44 19.35
C ALA A 57 5.75 -11.28 18.20
N ALA A 58 7.06 -11.42 18.49
CA ALA A 58 8.12 -11.41 17.49
C ALA A 58 8.16 -12.70 16.63
N GLN A 59 7.80 -13.85 17.19
CA GLN A 59 7.83 -15.15 16.48
C GLN A 59 6.58 -15.43 15.63
N ALA A 60 5.50 -14.66 15.78
CA ALA A 60 4.28 -14.79 14.98
C ALA A 60 4.25 -13.89 13.71
N GLY A 61 5.35 -13.18 13.41
CA GLY A 61 5.44 -12.35 12.19
C GLY A 61 4.45 -11.17 12.14
N LEU A 62 3.87 -10.76 13.28
CA LEU A 62 2.88 -9.69 13.37
C LEU A 62 3.46 -8.39 13.97
N VAL A 63 4.72 -8.10 13.69
CA VAL A 63 5.33 -6.81 14.02
C VAL A 63 5.32 -5.95 12.77
N GLN A 64 4.18 -5.34 12.46
CA GLN A 64 4.07 -4.12 11.65
C GLN A 64 2.62 -3.63 11.65
N GLN A 65 2.20 -3.01 12.75
CA GLN A 65 1.32 -1.82 12.75
C GLN A 65 1.04 -1.40 14.20
N THR A 66 2.01 -0.73 14.82
CA THR A 66 1.66 0.24 15.86
C THR A 66 1.12 1.48 15.15
N LYS A 67 -0.21 1.58 15.13
CA LYS A 67 -1.03 2.65 14.53
C LYS A 67 -0.90 4.01 15.24
N ALA A 68 0.30 4.58 15.31
CA ALA A 68 0.50 5.90 15.90
C ALA A 68 1.67 6.65 15.26
N SER A 69 1.54 7.00 13.96
CA SER A 69 2.17 8.16 13.29
C SER A 69 2.17 8.09 11.75
N LYS A 70 1.13 7.53 11.10
CA LYS A 70 0.83 7.96 9.72
C LYS A 70 0.17 9.34 9.80
N LYS A 71 0.99 10.37 10.01
CA LYS A 71 0.65 11.76 9.65
C LYS A 71 0.10 11.68 8.22
N ASP A 72 -1.07 12.28 7.94
CA ASP A 72 -1.78 12.21 6.65
C ASP A 72 -0.86 12.56 5.46
N LYS A 73 -0.04 11.59 5.02
CA LYS A 73 0.86 11.73 3.88
C LYS A 73 -0.06 11.74 2.68
N LYS A 74 -0.17 12.91 2.03
CA LYS A 74 -1.01 13.08 0.85
C LYS A 74 -0.61 12.04 -0.20
N ARG A 75 -1.55 11.15 -0.53
CA ARG A 75 -1.43 10.20 -1.63
C ARG A 75 -1.34 10.98 -2.94
N LYS A 76 -0.48 10.52 -3.83
CA LYS A 76 -0.25 11.09 -5.16
C LYS A 76 -1.09 10.29 -6.14
N GLN A 77 -1.67 10.93 -7.13
CA GLN A 77 -2.61 10.29 -8.05
C GLN A 77 -2.00 10.17 -9.43
N TYR A 78 -2.17 9.01 -10.06
CA TYR A 78 -1.83 8.83 -11.47
C TYR A 78 -3.11 8.67 -12.30
N HIS A 79 -3.25 9.52 -13.31
CA HIS A 79 -4.39 9.51 -14.23
C HIS A 79 -3.94 9.08 -15.63
N HIS A 80 -4.79 8.32 -16.32
CA HIS A 80 -4.63 7.99 -17.72
C HIS A 80 -5.93 8.27 -18.46
N GLU A 81 -5.88 9.08 -19.52
CA GLU A 81 -7.07 9.48 -20.31
C GLU A 81 -8.24 10.04 -19.47
N GLY A 82 -7.92 10.70 -18.34
CA GLY A 82 -8.91 11.28 -17.42
C GLY A 82 -9.45 10.33 -16.35
N GLN A 83 -9.04 9.06 -16.37
CA GLN A 83 -9.38 8.06 -15.35
C GLN A 83 -8.28 7.97 -14.30
N LEU A 84 -8.65 7.96 -13.01
CA LEU A 84 -7.75 7.65 -11.91
C LEU A 84 -7.40 6.15 -11.98
N VAL A 85 -6.12 5.84 -12.15
CA VAL A 85 -5.67 4.44 -12.28
C VAL A 85 -5.23 3.89 -10.92
N TYR A 86 -4.47 4.69 -10.17
CA TYR A 86 -4.05 4.35 -8.82
C TYR A 86 -3.64 5.63 -8.09
N GLU A 87 -3.71 5.56 -6.77
CA GLU A 87 -2.99 6.47 -5.89
C GLU A 87 -1.73 5.79 -5.36
N TRP A 88 -0.75 6.57 -4.93
CA TRP A 88 0.48 6.02 -4.38
C TRP A 88 1.16 7.00 -3.43
N ASP A 89 1.94 6.46 -2.52
CA ASP A 89 2.87 7.21 -1.70
C ASP A 89 4.16 6.42 -1.48
N GLN A 90 5.10 7.01 -0.75
CA GLN A 90 6.33 6.34 -0.40
C GLN A 90 6.86 6.85 0.94
N SER A 91 7.62 5.99 1.60
CA SER A 91 8.42 6.28 2.78
C SER A 91 9.91 6.18 2.45
N LEU A 92 10.74 6.15 3.49
CA LEU A 92 12.16 5.86 3.38
C LEU A 92 12.43 4.50 2.70
N ASP A 93 11.64 3.48 2.99
CA ASP A 93 11.88 2.08 2.62
C ASP A 93 10.75 1.43 1.81
N GLU A 94 9.59 2.07 1.67
CA GLU A 94 8.43 1.49 1.00
C GLU A 94 7.85 2.41 -0.07
N VAL A 95 7.18 1.82 -1.05
CA VAL A 95 6.27 2.47 -1.98
C VAL A 95 4.93 1.76 -1.87
N ASN A 96 3.86 2.51 -1.61
CA ASN A 96 2.50 1.98 -1.50
C ASN A 96 1.70 2.39 -2.73
N LEU A 97 0.98 1.45 -3.35
CA LEU A 97 -0.03 1.73 -4.36
C LEU A 97 -1.42 1.38 -3.81
N TYR A 98 -2.40 2.19 -4.17
CA TYR A 98 -3.79 2.08 -3.79
C TYR A 98 -4.62 2.09 -5.07
N ILE A 99 -5.42 1.05 -5.29
CA ILE A 99 -6.23 0.87 -6.49
C ILE A 99 -7.65 0.56 -6.05
N ASP A 100 -8.62 1.28 -6.60
CA ASP A 100 -10.03 0.95 -6.44
C ASP A 100 -10.42 -0.15 -7.46
N PRO A 101 -10.67 -1.39 -7.02
CA PRO A 101 -11.26 -2.42 -7.87
C PRO A 101 -12.73 -2.16 -8.18
N PRO A 102 -13.30 -2.82 -9.20
CA PRO A 102 -14.74 -2.84 -9.38
C PRO A 102 -15.40 -3.49 -8.16
N PRO A 103 -16.61 -3.05 -7.80
CA PRO A 103 -17.29 -3.55 -6.62
C PRO A 103 -17.55 -5.05 -6.71
N GLY A 104 -17.53 -5.73 -5.56
CA GLY A 104 -17.86 -7.16 -5.46
C GLY A 104 -16.70 -8.13 -5.66
N LEU A 105 -15.47 -7.64 -5.89
CA LEU A 105 -14.30 -8.51 -5.98
C LEU A 105 -13.78 -8.95 -4.61
N SER A 106 -13.64 -10.25 -4.44
CA SER A 106 -12.94 -10.85 -3.31
C SER A 106 -11.43 -10.88 -3.55
N ALA A 107 -10.64 -10.87 -2.47
CA ALA A 107 -9.18 -11.03 -2.54
C ALA A 107 -8.76 -12.25 -3.38
N SER A 108 -9.53 -13.34 -3.34
CA SER A 108 -9.23 -14.58 -4.08
C SER A 108 -9.27 -14.43 -5.61
N GLN A 109 -9.97 -13.43 -6.13
CA GLN A 109 -10.13 -13.19 -7.57
C GLN A 109 -8.98 -12.37 -8.16
N PHE A 110 -8.16 -11.71 -7.35
CA PHE A 110 -6.98 -11.01 -7.85
C PHE A 110 -5.88 -11.99 -8.28
N ASP A 111 -5.20 -11.63 -9.34
CA ASP A 111 -4.00 -12.27 -9.85
C ASP A 111 -2.90 -11.20 -9.92
N ILE A 112 -2.10 -11.14 -8.87
CA ILE A 112 -1.08 -10.10 -8.65
C ILE A 112 0.29 -10.77 -8.57
N GLU A 113 1.21 -10.29 -9.41
CA GLU A 113 2.59 -10.75 -9.45
C GLU A 113 3.52 -9.57 -9.17
N ILE A 114 4.27 -9.65 -8.07
CA ILE A 114 5.28 -8.66 -7.70
C ILE A 114 6.66 -9.26 -7.96
N LYS A 115 7.43 -8.64 -8.85
CA LYS A 115 8.83 -8.98 -9.13
C LYS A 115 9.74 -7.84 -8.67
N SER A 116 11.05 -8.06 -8.72
CA SER A 116 12.01 -7.05 -8.27
C SER A 116 11.96 -5.76 -9.10
N ASP A 117 11.56 -5.83 -10.36
CA ASP A 117 11.53 -4.70 -11.28
C ASP A 117 10.19 -4.58 -12.03
N HIS A 118 9.17 -5.34 -11.64
CA HIS A 118 7.92 -5.43 -12.39
C HIS A 118 6.72 -5.69 -11.48
N LEU A 119 5.59 -5.04 -11.79
CA LEU A 119 4.31 -5.23 -11.12
C LEU A 119 3.23 -5.59 -12.16
N MET A 120 2.57 -6.71 -11.90
CA MET A 120 1.38 -7.13 -12.63
C MET A 120 0.18 -7.17 -11.68
N VAL A 121 -0.92 -6.55 -12.09
CA VAL A 121 -2.21 -6.60 -11.39
C VAL A 121 -3.27 -6.99 -12.39
N GLY A 122 -4.06 -8.01 -12.08
CA GLY A 122 -5.21 -8.41 -12.88
C GLY A 122 -6.22 -9.19 -12.08
N ILE A 123 -7.25 -9.67 -12.77
CA ILE A 123 -8.30 -10.52 -12.21
C ILE A 123 -8.19 -11.89 -12.86
N LYS A 124 -8.32 -12.96 -12.08
CA LYS A 124 -8.29 -14.35 -12.55
C LYS A 124 -9.37 -14.56 -13.62
N GLY A 125 -9.00 -15.24 -14.70
CA GLY A 125 -9.90 -15.49 -15.83
C GLY A 125 -9.97 -14.35 -16.85
N ASN A 126 -9.57 -13.12 -16.49
CA ASN A 126 -9.44 -12.03 -17.45
C ASN A 126 -8.12 -12.15 -18.22
N ARG A 127 -8.17 -11.98 -19.55
CA ARG A 127 -6.99 -12.03 -20.42
C ARG A 127 -6.17 -10.75 -20.36
N GLU A 128 -6.80 -9.61 -20.07
CA GLU A 128 -6.13 -8.33 -19.96
C GLU A 128 -5.80 -8.03 -18.50
N ARG A 129 -4.55 -7.61 -18.26
CA ARG A 129 -4.07 -7.19 -16.95
C ARG A 129 -4.34 -5.71 -16.78
N TYR A 130 -4.80 -5.31 -15.61
CA TYR A 130 -5.03 -3.92 -15.25
C TYR A 130 -3.71 -3.12 -15.21
N LEU A 131 -2.71 -3.65 -14.50
CA LEU A 131 -1.34 -3.12 -14.52
C LEU A 131 -0.39 -4.21 -15.01
N ASN A 132 0.55 -3.81 -15.86
CA ASN A 132 1.63 -4.67 -16.34
C ASN A 132 2.81 -3.77 -16.73
N HIS A 133 3.52 -3.30 -15.70
CA HIS A 133 4.55 -2.27 -15.85
C HIS A 133 5.79 -2.61 -15.05
N ASN A 134 6.92 -2.11 -15.54
CA ASN A 134 8.13 -2.11 -14.75
C ASN A 134 7.98 -1.11 -13.59
N LEU A 135 8.62 -1.41 -12.47
CA LEU A 135 8.71 -0.50 -11.33
C LEU A 135 9.68 0.66 -11.65
N TRP A 136 9.48 1.82 -11.02
CA TRP A 136 10.39 2.96 -11.20
C TRP A 136 11.79 2.68 -10.63
N GLY A 137 11.84 2.00 -9.48
CA GLY A 137 13.05 1.45 -8.90
C GLY A 137 12.96 -0.06 -8.75
N ARG A 138 13.86 -0.63 -7.93
CA ARG A 138 13.82 -2.06 -7.61
C ARG A 138 13.15 -2.27 -6.25
N ALA A 139 12.36 -3.32 -6.15
CA ALA A 139 11.73 -3.80 -4.94
C ALA A 139 12.30 -5.16 -4.52
N LYS A 140 12.23 -5.45 -3.23
CA LYS A 140 12.47 -6.77 -2.67
C LYS A 140 11.18 -7.57 -2.73
N HIS A 141 11.01 -8.36 -3.78
CA HIS A 141 9.77 -9.12 -4.01
C HIS A 141 9.36 -10.01 -2.83
N SER A 142 10.33 -10.54 -2.06
CA SER A 142 10.08 -11.40 -0.90
C SER A 142 9.56 -10.67 0.34
N GLU A 143 9.77 -9.35 0.42
CA GLU A 143 9.30 -8.49 1.52
C GLU A 143 8.09 -7.64 1.09
N SER A 144 7.77 -7.64 -0.20
CA SER A 144 6.63 -6.90 -0.77
C SER A 144 5.37 -7.77 -0.72
N PHE A 145 4.23 -7.15 -0.46
CA PHE A 145 2.95 -7.85 -0.31
C PHE A 145 1.79 -6.98 -0.79
N TRP A 146 0.60 -7.58 -0.88
CA TRP A 146 -0.63 -6.86 -1.18
C TRP A 146 -1.76 -7.35 -0.27
N THR A 147 -2.71 -6.46 0.02
CA THR A 147 -3.91 -6.73 0.81
C THR A 147 -5.11 -6.05 0.16
N VAL A 148 -6.31 -6.48 0.51
CA VAL A 148 -7.55 -5.78 0.15
C VAL A 148 -8.20 -5.34 1.45
N GLU A 149 -8.35 -4.03 1.64
CA GLU A 149 -8.86 -3.41 2.86
C GLU A 149 -10.05 -2.53 2.47
N ASP A 150 -11.22 -2.76 3.08
CA ASP A 150 -12.45 -2.00 2.82
C ASP A 150 -12.83 -1.86 1.33
N GLY A 151 -12.44 -2.84 0.51
CA GLY A 151 -12.68 -2.85 -0.93
C GLY A 151 -11.60 -2.15 -1.76
N GLU A 152 -10.58 -1.52 -1.16
CA GLU A 152 -9.42 -0.93 -1.83
C GLU A 152 -8.28 -1.96 -1.90
N LEU A 153 -7.62 -2.08 -3.06
CA LEU A 153 -6.43 -2.93 -3.22
C LEU A 153 -5.18 -2.15 -2.82
N HIS A 154 -4.48 -2.63 -1.80
CA HIS A 154 -3.24 -2.06 -1.27
C HIS A 154 -2.05 -2.91 -1.71
N ILE A 155 -1.07 -2.31 -2.35
CA ILE A 155 0.18 -2.98 -2.76
C ILE A 155 1.34 -2.27 -2.08
N THR A 156 2.06 -3.00 -1.22
CA THR A 156 3.24 -2.50 -0.50
C THR A 156 4.49 -3.07 -1.15
N LEU A 157 5.32 -2.18 -1.72
CA LEU A 157 6.60 -2.52 -2.33
C LEU A 157 7.75 -2.10 -1.42
N THR A 158 8.49 -3.06 -0.88
CA THR A 158 9.70 -2.76 -0.12
C THR A 158 10.84 -2.41 -1.07
N LYS A 159 11.38 -1.19 -0.97
CA LYS A 159 12.47 -0.71 -1.81
C LYS A 159 13.72 -1.56 -1.58
N LEU A 160 14.34 -1.98 -2.68
CA LEU A 160 15.64 -2.62 -2.64
C LEU A 160 16.73 -1.60 -2.29
N ASP A 161 16.68 -0.41 -2.89
CA ASP A 161 17.56 0.72 -2.57
C ASP A 161 16.87 1.62 -1.52
N LYS A 162 17.10 1.39 -0.23
CA LYS A 162 16.51 2.19 0.86
C LYS A 162 16.93 3.67 0.73
N ALA A 163 16.05 4.58 1.13
CA ALA A 163 16.17 6.04 1.01
C ALA A 163 16.19 6.58 -0.43
N LYS A 164 16.06 5.75 -1.46
CA LYS A 164 15.89 6.22 -2.83
C LYS A 164 14.48 6.79 -3.01
N ALA A 165 14.38 8.07 -3.34
CA ALA A 165 13.14 8.71 -3.73
C ALA A 165 12.74 8.24 -5.14
N TRP A 166 11.51 7.77 -5.29
CA TRP A 166 10.94 7.39 -6.58
C TRP A 166 10.13 8.57 -7.14
N ASP A 167 10.40 9.00 -8.37
CA ASP A 167 9.64 10.10 -8.96
C ASP A 167 8.32 9.61 -9.57
N ALA A 168 8.13 8.30 -9.74
CA ALA A 168 6.84 7.67 -10.03
C ALA A 168 6.76 6.30 -9.35
N ALA A 169 5.57 5.72 -9.20
CA ALA A 169 5.46 4.32 -8.74
C ALA A 169 5.91 3.32 -9.82
N LEU A 170 5.49 3.57 -11.07
CA LEU A 170 5.71 2.67 -12.21
C LEU A 170 6.50 3.39 -13.31
N ALA A 171 7.38 2.66 -13.99
CA ALA A 171 8.18 3.18 -15.09
C ALA A 171 7.32 3.47 -16.31
N GLY A 172 7.57 4.60 -16.97
CA GLY A 172 6.81 5.05 -18.15
C GLY A 172 5.52 5.79 -17.81
N HIS A 173 5.14 5.86 -16.53
CA HIS A 173 4.11 6.78 -16.05
C HIS A 173 4.73 8.17 -15.78
N GLU A 174 3.86 9.19 -15.76
CA GLU A 174 4.30 10.57 -15.57
C GLU A 174 4.99 10.72 -14.20
N PRO A 175 6.21 11.28 -14.16
CA PRO A 175 6.88 11.55 -12.90
C PRO A 175 6.19 12.71 -12.16
N LEU A 176 6.40 12.75 -10.85
CA LEU A 176 5.95 13.85 -9.99
C LEU A 176 6.46 15.18 -10.53
N ASP A 177 5.63 16.21 -10.38
CA ASP A 177 6.06 17.56 -10.68
C ASP A 177 7.27 17.96 -9.80
N PRO A 178 8.14 18.85 -10.28
CA PRO A 178 9.37 19.18 -9.57
C PRO A 178 9.18 19.68 -8.15
N LEU A 179 8.04 20.34 -7.85
CA LEU A 179 7.74 20.86 -6.53
C LEU A 179 7.39 19.71 -5.57
N THR A 180 6.43 18.87 -5.94
CA THR A 180 6.06 17.69 -5.15
C THR A 180 7.21 16.69 -5.04
N ALA A 181 8.02 16.49 -6.09
CA ALA A 181 9.22 15.66 -6.00
C ALA A 181 10.23 16.21 -4.97
N THR A 182 10.36 17.53 -4.88
CA THR A 182 11.21 18.19 -3.88
C THR A 182 10.64 18.00 -2.47
N GLU A 183 9.33 18.13 -2.29
CA GLU A 183 8.64 17.87 -1.01
C GLU A 183 8.80 16.42 -0.55
N VAL A 184 8.57 15.45 -1.44
CA VAL A 184 8.76 14.01 -1.15
C VAL A 184 10.21 13.72 -0.77
N ARG A 185 11.18 14.30 -1.49
CA ARG A 185 12.59 14.14 -1.14
C ARG A 185 12.90 14.72 0.25
N LYS A 186 12.30 15.86 0.59
CA LYS A 186 12.41 16.47 1.92
C LYS A 186 11.88 15.54 3.02
N GLU A 187 10.70 14.98 2.81
CA GLU A 187 10.06 14.06 3.76
C GLU A 187 10.90 12.82 4.01
N ILE A 188 11.38 12.17 2.94
CA ILE A 188 12.26 10.99 3.04
C ILE A 188 13.57 11.33 3.75
N MET A 189 14.14 12.50 3.46
CA MET A 189 15.38 12.94 4.11
C MET A 189 15.18 13.16 5.61
N LEU A 190 14.06 13.76 6.00
CA LEU A 190 13.71 13.99 7.40
C LEU A 190 13.49 12.67 8.14
N GLU A 191 12.77 11.74 7.53
CA GLU A 191 12.52 10.39 8.03
C GLU A 191 13.85 9.64 8.24
N ARG A 192 14.78 9.72 7.28
CA ARG A 192 16.13 9.17 7.41
C ARG A 192 16.87 9.75 8.62
N PHE A 193 16.84 11.07 8.77
CA PHE A 193 17.58 11.76 9.83
C PHE A 193 17.03 11.44 11.22
N GLN A 194 15.71 11.26 11.34
CA GLN A 194 15.06 10.76 12.55
C GLN A 194 15.50 9.34 12.89
N GLU A 195 15.60 8.43 11.91
CA GLU A 195 16.06 7.05 12.11
C GLU A 195 17.55 7.00 12.56
N GLU A 196 18.40 7.86 12.00
CA GLU A 196 19.83 7.90 12.33
C GLU A 196 20.13 8.59 13.69
N HIS A 197 19.22 9.46 14.16
CA HIS A 197 19.39 10.22 15.41
C HIS A 197 18.19 10.06 16.35
N PRO A 198 17.99 8.86 16.95
CA PRO A 198 16.90 8.62 17.88
C PRO A 198 17.06 9.52 19.11
N GLY A 199 16.01 10.29 19.44
CA GLY A 199 15.98 11.20 20.59
C GLY A 199 16.12 12.68 20.26
N PHE A 200 16.34 13.04 18.98
CA PHE A 200 16.19 14.42 18.52
C PHE A 200 14.87 14.57 17.74
N ASN A 201 14.08 15.60 18.05
CA ASN A 201 12.83 15.87 17.33
C ASN A 201 13.09 16.83 16.16
N PHE A 202 12.72 16.41 14.94
CA PHE A 202 12.90 17.20 13.72
C PHE A 202 11.58 17.68 13.08
N ASP A 203 10.45 17.60 13.79
CA ASP A 203 9.13 17.97 13.24
C ASP A 203 9.03 19.43 12.75
N GLY A 204 9.88 20.32 13.26
CA GLY A 204 9.98 21.73 12.83
C GLY A 204 11.13 22.03 11.87
N ALA A 205 11.86 21.02 11.41
CA ALA A 205 13.05 21.23 10.58
C ALA A 205 12.69 21.77 9.20
N THR A 206 13.37 22.85 8.80
CA THR A 206 13.28 23.42 7.46
C THR A 206 14.60 23.22 6.74
N PHE A 207 14.53 22.86 5.47
CA PHE A 207 15.71 22.73 4.62
C PHE A 207 15.94 24.05 3.91
N ASN A 208 17.04 24.73 4.21
CA ASN A 208 17.43 25.97 3.53
C ASN A 208 18.43 25.63 2.42
N GLY A 209 17.96 25.51 1.18
CA GLY A 209 18.79 25.23 0.01
C GLY A 209 18.38 23.97 -0.77
N GLN A 210 19.29 23.48 -1.61
CA GLN A 210 19.04 22.31 -2.45
C GLN A 210 19.03 21.03 -1.60
N ILE A 211 17.91 20.29 -1.67
CA ILE A 211 17.72 19.03 -0.93
C ILE A 211 18.62 17.95 -1.55
N PRO A 212 19.61 17.42 -0.80
CA PRO A 212 20.47 16.34 -1.26
C PRO A 212 19.70 15.06 -1.54
N ASP A 213 20.31 14.15 -2.28
CA ASP A 213 19.78 12.80 -2.51
C ASP A 213 19.79 12.01 -1.18
N PRO A 214 18.63 11.60 -0.64
CA PRO A 214 18.56 10.91 0.65
C PRO A 214 19.27 9.56 0.63
N SER A 215 19.50 8.96 -0.54
CA SER A 215 20.25 7.69 -0.64
C SER A 215 21.78 7.86 -0.56
N LYS A 216 22.30 9.05 -0.93
CA LYS A 216 23.75 9.34 -1.02
C LYS A 216 24.26 10.29 0.05
N PHE A 217 23.37 10.96 0.76
CA PHE A 217 23.73 11.92 1.80
C PHE A 217 24.55 11.26 2.93
N MET A 218 25.50 12.01 3.50
CA MET A 218 26.40 11.59 4.61
C MET A 218 27.14 10.25 4.42
N GLY A 219 27.59 9.96 3.19
CA GLY A 219 28.33 8.72 2.90
C GLY A 219 27.45 7.55 2.46
N GLY A 220 26.17 7.81 2.20
CA GLY A 220 25.18 6.83 1.76
C GLY A 220 24.43 6.19 2.93
N TYR A 221 23.39 5.42 2.62
CA TYR A 221 22.68 4.62 3.61
C TYR A 221 23.40 3.26 3.80
N SER A 222 23.99 3.02 4.96
CA SER A 222 24.62 1.73 5.27
C SER A 222 23.61 0.79 5.91
N TYR A 223 23.42 -0.41 5.34
CA TYR A 223 22.74 -1.49 6.04
C TYR A 223 23.57 -1.85 7.27
N LYS A 224 23.03 -1.58 8.47
CA LYS A 224 23.60 -2.11 9.72
C LYS A 224 23.24 -3.57 9.88
#